data_AF-K1SEQ6-F1
#
_entry.id   AF-K1SEQ6-F1
#
_cell.length_a   1.000
_cell.length_b   1.000
_cell.length_c   1.000
_cell.angle_alpha   90.00
_cell.angle_beta   90.00
_cell.angle_gamma   90.00
#
_symmetry.space_group_name_H-M   'P 1'
#
loop_
_entity.id
_entity.type
_entity.pdbx_description
1 polymer ?
#
loop_
_entity_poly.entity_id
_entity_poly.type
_entity_poly.pdbx_seq_one_letter_code
_entity_poly.pdbx_strand_id
1 'polypeptide(L)'
;ITMCEDSVKTVLIFLLAYAMGIGVYFSTRRNYRRREEHGSAKWGNAGALNKKYRDKDPSANKLLTQNVRIGLDGKKHRRNLNILVCGGSGAGKTRFFCKPNAIQCNTSFVILDPKGEIVRDIGGLLEKKGYEVRVLDLINMHRSHCYNPFVYLRKR
;
A
#
# COMPACT_ATOMS: atom_id res chain seq x y z
N ILE A 1 -35.07 -23.69 -50.82
CA ILE A 1 -33.65 -23.65 -50.42
C ILE A 1 -33.38 -24.96 -49.68
N THR A 2 -32.82 -25.95 -50.36
CA THR A 2 -32.46 -27.25 -49.79
C THR A 2 -31.12 -27.08 -49.07
N MET A 3 -31.15 -27.11 -47.74
CA MET A 3 -29.93 -27.05 -46.94
C MET A 3 -29.24 -28.41 -46.97
N CYS A 4 -28.06 -28.50 -47.57
CA CYS A 4 -27.22 -29.70 -47.47
C CYS A 4 -26.70 -29.83 -46.04
N GLU A 5 -26.57 -31.06 -45.56
CA GLU A 5 -26.15 -31.40 -44.19
C GLU A 5 -24.77 -30.79 -43.81
N ASP A 6 -23.90 -30.65 -44.81
CA ASP A 6 -22.57 -30.05 -44.65
C ASP A 6 -22.56 -28.51 -44.67
N SER A 7 -23.64 -27.88 -45.14
CA SER A 7 -23.75 -26.41 -45.13
C SER A 7 -23.82 -25.87 -43.69
N VAL A 8 -24.50 -26.58 -42.79
CA VAL A 8 -24.63 -26.18 -41.38
C VAL A 8 -23.29 -26.27 -40.66
N LYS A 9 -22.54 -27.36 -40.88
CA LYS A 9 -21.18 -27.54 -40.32
C LYS A 9 -20.24 -26.45 -40.79
N THR A 10 -20.29 -26.11 -42.07
CA THR A 10 -19.46 -25.07 -42.69
C THR A 10 -19.74 -23.70 -42.07
N VAL A 11 -21.02 -23.32 -41.93
CA VAL A 11 -21.43 -22.05 -41.30
C VAL A 11 -20.95 -21.96 -39.84
N LEU A 12 -21.06 -23.05 -39.08
CA LEU A 12 -20.58 -23.12 -37.69
C LEU A 12 -19.06 -22.91 -37.56
N ILE A 13 -18.27 -23.51 -38.45
CA ILE A 13 -16.81 -23.35 -38.47
C ILE A 13 -16.44 -21.88 -38.74
N PHE A 14 -17.10 -21.23 -39.71
CA PHE A 14 -16.84 -19.82 -40.00
C PHE A 14 -17.26 -18.89 -38.86
N LEU A 15 -18.38 -19.17 -38.17
CA LEU A 15 -18.79 -18.41 -36.99
C LEU A 15 -17.80 -18.56 -35.84
N LEU A 16 -17.28 -19.77 -35.60
CA LEU A 16 -16.24 -20.01 -34.58
C LEU A 16 -14.93 -19.30 -34.93
N ALA A 17 -14.51 -19.34 -36.20
CA ALA A 17 -13.33 -18.63 -36.66
C ALA A 17 -13.49 -17.11 -36.51
N TYR A 18 -14.67 -16.58 -36.81
CA TYR A 18 -15.00 -15.15 -36.64
C TYR A 18 -14.99 -14.74 -35.15
N ALA A 19 -15.63 -15.52 -34.28
CA ALA A 19 -15.62 -15.29 -32.84
C ALA A 19 -14.19 -15.36 -32.25
N MET A 20 -13.38 -16.30 -32.72
CA MET A 20 -11.97 -16.41 -32.35
C MET A 20 -11.16 -15.20 -32.81
N GLY A 21 -11.37 -14.72 -34.05
CA GLY A 21 -10.75 -13.49 -34.56
C GLY A 21 -11.08 -12.26 -33.71
N ILE A 22 -12.34 -12.12 -33.30
CA ILE A 22 -12.78 -11.08 -32.36
C ILE A 22 -12.08 -11.23 -31.00
N GLY A 23 -12.00 -12.45 -30.47
CA GLY A 23 -11.31 -12.76 -29.22
C GLY A 23 -9.84 -12.37 -29.24
N VAL A 24 -9.12 -12.69 -30.32
CA VAL A 24 -7.72 -12.29 -30.52
C VAL A 24 -7.59 -10.78 -30.64
N TYR A 25 -8.49 -10.11 -31.37
CA TYR A 25 -8.47 -8.66 -31.52
C TYR A 25 -8.62 -7.94 -30.17
N PHE A 26 -9.57 -8.37 -29.33
CA PHE A 26 -9.75 -7.81 -27.99
C PHE A 26 -8.60 -8.17 -27.04
N SER A 27 -8.05 -9.38 -27.14
CA SER A 27 -6.90 -9.82 -26.33
C SER A 27 -5.62 -9.05 -26.67
N THR A 28 -5.45 -8.67 -27.94
CA THR A 28 -4.26 -7.94 -28.44
C THR A 28 -4.31 -6.45 -28.14
N ARG A 29 -5.41 -5.92 -27.57
CA ARG A 29 -5.49 -4.52 -27.13
C ARG A 29 -4.55 -4.28 -25.95
N ARG A 30 -3.29 -3.94 -26.26
CA ARG A 30 -2.34 -3.45 -25.28
C ARG A 30 -2.84 -2.13 -24.69
N ASN A 31 -2.61 -1.94 -23.40
CA ASN A 31 -2.95 -0.71 -22.69
C ASN A 31 -1.97 0.43 -23.04
N TYR A 32 -2.13 0.99 -24.23
CA TYR A 32 -1.39 2.17 -24.68
C TYR A 32 -1.97 3.44 -24.05
N ARG A 33 -1.12 4.29 -23.47
CA ARG A 33 -1.50 5.57 -22.86
C ARG A 33 -1.07 6.73 -23.77
N ARG A 34 -1.59 6.74 -24.99
CA ARG A 34 -1.24 7.76 -26.00
C ARG A 34 -1.72 9.14 -25.55
N ARG A 35 -0.87 10.16 -25.68
CA ARG A 35 -1.14 11.56 -25.29
C ARG A 35 -1.25 11.83 -23.78
N GLU A 36 -0.81 10.91 -22.93
CA GLU A 36 -0.71 11.10 -21.47
C GLU A 36 0.74 11.39 -21.01
N GLU A 37 1.60 11.90 -21.90
CA GLU A 37 3.05 12.05 -21.67
C GLU A 37 3.39 13.04 -20.56
N HIS A 38 2.61 14.11 -20.41
CA HIS A 38 2.75 15.10 -19.34
C HIS A 38 2.01 14.73 -18.05
N GLY A 39 1.51 13.48 -17.97
CA GLY A 39 0.76 12.96 -16.83
C GLY A 39 -0.74 12.93 -17.06
N SER A 40 -1.38 11.93 -16.44
CA SER A 40 -2.84 11.71 -16.50
C SER A 40 -3.49 11.75 -15.13
N ALA A 41 -2.93 12.57 -14.23
CA ALA A 41 -3.49 12.78 -12.91
C ALA A 41 -4.91 13.33 -13.03
N LYS A 42 -5.84 12.73 -12.29
CA LYS A 42 -7.24 13.14 -12.21
C LYS A 42 -7.65 13.20 -10.76
N TRP A 43 -8.50 14.16 -10.43
CA TRP A 43 -9.16 14.20 -9.13
C TRP A 43 -10.01 12.94 -8.96
N GLY A 44 -9.77 12.22 -7.88
CA GLY A 44 -10.46 10.96 -7.58
C GLY A 44 -11.52 11.15 -6.52
N ASN A 45 -12.59 10.34 -6.59
CA ASN A 45 -13.54 10.22 -5.49
C ASN A 45 -12.91 9.44 -4.33
N ALA A 46 -12.90 10.04 -3.14
CA ALA A 46 -12.27 9.44 -1.95
C ALA A 46 -12.88 8.08 -1.58
N GLY A 47 -14.20 7.92 -1.68
CA GLY A 47 -14.89 6.66 -1.37
C GLY A 47 -14.51 5.53 -2.33
N ALA A 48 -14.45 5.83 -3.63
CA ALA A 48 -14.02 4.87 -4.65
C ALA A 48 -12.54 4.45 -4.45
N LEU A 49 -11.66 5.42 -4.16
CA LEU A 49 -10.24 5.15 -3.86
C LEU A 49 -10.08 4.31 -2.60
N ASN A 50 -10.80 4.66 -1.53
CA ASN A 50 -10.76 3.93 -0.28
C ASN A 50 -11.25 2.49 -0.48
N LYS A 51 -12.38 2.27 -1.16
CA LYS A 51 -12.90 0.92 -1.46
C LYS A 51 -11.90 0.08 -2.24
N LYS A 52 -11.13 0.70 -3.15
CA LYS A 52 -10.14 0.02 -3.98
C LYS A 52 -8.89 -0.41 -3.19
N TYR A 53 -8.40 0.45 -2.29
CA TYR A 53 -7.09 0.25 -1.66
C TYR A 53 -7.14 -0.23 -0.21
N ARG A 54 -8.26 -0.05 0.49
CA ARG A 54 -8.40 -0.52 1.88
C ARG A 54 -8.42 -2.04 1.95
N ASP A 55 -7.85 -2.56 3.02
CA ASP A 55 -8.18 -3.92 3.45
C ASP A 55 -9.56 -3.95 4.14
N LYS A 56 -10.18 -5.13 4.11
CA LYS A 56 -11.45 -5.40 4.80
C LYS A 56 -11.25 -5.36 6.31
N ASP A 57 -10.14 -5.91 6.80
CA ASP A 57 -9.78 -5.83 8.21
C ASP A 57 -9.26 -4.41 8.54
N PRO A 58 -9.93 -3.65 9.44
CA PRO A 58 -9.48 -2.34 9.86
C PRO A 58 -8.07 -2.31 10.46
N SER A 59 -7.62 -3.41 11.08
CA SER A 59 -6.29 -3.49 11.71
C SER A 59 -5.16 -3.56 10.66
N ALA A 60 -5.41 -4.24 9.55
CA ALA A 60 -4.49 -4.43 8.43
C ALA A 60 -4.41 -3.22 7.47
N ASN A 61 -4.66 -2.02 7.97
CA ASN A 61 -4.67 -0.78 7.18
C ASN A 61 -3.73 0.27 7.77
N LYS A 62 -3.07 1.03 6.89
CA LYS A 62 -2.37 2.28 7.19
C LYS A 62 -3.27 3.46 6.87
N LEU A 63 -3.42 4.39 7.82
CA LEU A 63 -4.26 5.58 7.70
C LEU A 63 -3.52 6.67 6.91
N LEU A 64 -4.16 7.18 5.85
CA LEU A 64 -3.60 8.25 5.02
C LEU A 64 -4.33 9.58 5.26
N THR A 65 -5.66 9.54 5.27
CA THR A 65 -6.53 10.69 5.56
C THR A 65 -7.75 10.23 6.35
N GLN A 66 -8.65 11.15 6.71
CA GLN A 66 -9.93 10.81 7.37
C GLN A 66 -10.76 9.80 6.55
N ASN A 67 -10.67 9.83 5.23
CA ASN A 67 -11.53 9.06 4.33
C ASN A 67 -10.79 7.97 3.54
N VAL A 68 -9.47 7.95 3.56
CA VAL A 68 -8.65 7.04 2.74
C VAL A 68 -7.62 6.31 3.60
N ARG A 69 -7.58 4.99 3.43
CA ARG A 69 -6.58 4.09 4.00
C ARG A 69 -6.08 3.12 2.95
N ILE A 70 -4.89 2.58 3.18
CA ILE A 70 -4.24 1.60 2.30
C ILE A 70 -3.96 0.33 3.09
N GLY A 71 -4.32 -0.83 2.54
CA GLY A 71 -4.02 -2.11 3.15
C GLY A 71 -2.51 -2.33 3.30
N LEU A 72 -2.11 -3.19 4.24
CA LEU A 72 -0.70 -3.55 4.44
C LEU A 72 -0.20 -4.62 3.46
N ASP A 73 -1.09 -5.26 2.70
CA ASP A 73 -0.71 -6.17 1.62
C ASP A 73 -0.54 -5.41 0.30
N GLY A 74 0.71 -5.01 0.05
CA GLY A 74 1.14 -4.35 -1.18
C GLY A 74 0.88 -5.14 -2.46
N LYS A 75 0.83 -6.48 -2.39
CA LYS A 75 0.65 -7.35 -3.56
C LYS A 75 -0.79 -7.29 -4.06
N LYS A 76 -1.76 -7.30 -3.14
CA LYS A 76 -3.19 -7.24 -3.44
C LYS A 76 -3.57 -6.03 -4.28
N HIS A 77 -3.06 -4.85 -3.93
CA HIS A 77 -3.36 -3.61 -4.66
C HIS A 77 -2.25 -3.16 -5.62
N ARG A 78 -1.14 -3.93 -5.73
CA ARG A 78 0.03 -3.64 -6.58
C ARG A 78 0.57 -2.22 -6.38
N ARG A 79 0.70 -1.77 -5.12
CA ARG A 79 1.29 -0.46 -4.78
C ARG A 79 2.32 -0.59 -3.67
N ASN A 80 3.29 0.30 -3.70
CA ASN A 80 4.22 0.50 -2.59
C ASN A 80 3.47 1.15 -1.41
N LEU A 81 3.90 0.82 -0.19
CA LEU A 81 3.38 1.32 1.07
C LEU A 81 4.22 2.46 1.66
N ASN A 82 5.34 2.80 1.01
CA ASN A 82 6.14 3.97 1.37
C ASN A 82 5.32 5.24 1.15
N ILE A 83 5.22 6.08 2.18
CA ILE A 83 4.47 7.33 2.16
C ILE A 83 5.41 8.50 2.44
N LEU A 84 5.37 9.50 1.57
CA LEU A 84 6.01 10.79 1.79
C LEU A 84 4.95 11.77 2.32
N VAL A 85 5.20 12.34 3.50
CA VAL A 85 4.34 13.36 4.11
C VAL A 85 5.06 14.71 4.10
N CYS A 86 4.59 15.63 3.26
CA CYS A 86 5.11 16.98 3.17
C CYS A 86 4.21 17.96 3.94
N GLY A 87 4.82 18.88 4.69
CA GLY A 87 4.11 19.94 5.39
C GLY A 87 5.06 20.84 6.16
N GLY A 88 4.69 22.11 6.35
CA GLY A 88 5.50 23.09 7.09
C GLY A 88 5.74 22.71 8.56
N SER A 89 6.55 23.51 9.25
CA SER A 89 6.63 23.44 10.71
C SER A 89 5.26 23.75 11.32
N GLY A 90 4.89 23.06 12.40
CA GLY A 90 3.56 23.22 13.02
C GLY A 90 2.38 22.60 12.28
N ALA A 91 2.56 22.07 11.05
CA ALA A 91 1.47 21.43 10.27
C ALA A 91 0.89 20.14 10.89
N GLY A 92 1.43 19.69 12.04
CA GLY A 92 0.89 18.55 12.78
C GLY A 92 1.21 17.17 12.19
N LYS A 93 2.24 17.03 11.34
CA LYS A 93 2.68 15.75 10.73
C LYS A 93 2.76 14.61 11.77
N THR A 94 3.43 14.86 12.89
CA THR A 94 3.58 13.87 13.98
C THR A 94 2.24 13.54 14.64
N ARG A 95 1.41 14.55 14.93
CA ARG A 95 0.14 14.39 15.64
C ARG A 95 -0.94 13.72 14.81
N PHE A 96 -1.06 14.09 13.53
CA PHE A 96 -2.16 13.66 12.67
C PHE A 96 -1.83 12.45 11.79
N PHE A 97 -0.55 12.20 11.50
CA PHE A 97 -0.16 11.06 10.67
C PHE A 97 0.63 10.00 11.45
N CYS A 98 1.75 10.38 12.08
CA CYS A 98 2.63 9.39 12.71
C CYS A 98 1.99 8.71 13.93
N LYS A 99 1.46 9.50 14.88
CA LYS A 99 0.87 8.97 16.13
C LYS A 99 -0.34 8.05 15.86
N PRO A 100 -1.33 8.42 15.03
CA PRO A 100 -2.47 7.54 14.76
C PRO A 100 -2.05 6.21 14.13
N ASN A 101 -1.09 6.22 13.19
CA ASN A 101 -0.58 4.99 12.58
C ASN A 101 0.18 4.11 13.58
N ALA A 102 0.93 4.70 14.52
CA ALA A 102 1.63 3.94 15.57
C ALA A 102 0.67 3.37 16.62
N ILE A 103 -0.36 4.14 17.01
CA ILE A 103 -1.41 3.73 17.97
C ILE A 103 -2.20 2.51 17.47
N GLN A 104 -2.31 2.31 16.15
CA GLN A 104 -2.97 1.12 15.59
C GLN A 104 -2.29 -0.20 15.98
N CYS A 105 -1.00 -0.19 16.35
CA CYS A 105 -0.29 -1.38 16.84
C CYS A 105 -0.44 -2.61 15.91
N ASN A 106 -0.33 -2.38 14.60
CA ASN A 106 -0.57 -3.41 13.58
C ASN A 106 0.71 -3.99 12.94
N THR A 107 1.86 -3.33 13.13
CA THR A 107 3.17 -3.79 12.63
C THR A 107 4.27 -3.49 13.64
N SER A 108 5.48 -4.00 13.42
CA SER A 108 6.68 -3.54 14.11
C SER A 108 7.04 -2.12 13.66
N PHE A 109 7.59 -1.32 14.57
CA PHE A 109 7.92 0.08 14.30
C PHE A 109 9.39 0.35 14.62
N VAL A 110 10.04 1.13 13.74
CA VAL A 110 11.31 1.80 14.01
C VAL A 110 11.06 3.28 13.76
N ILE A 111 11.23 4.10 14.80
CA ILE A 111 10.83 5.50 14.79
C ILE A 111 12.04 6.35 15.14
N LEU A 112 12.33 7.33 14.29
CA LEU A 112 13.29 8.40 14.59
C LEU A 112 12.54 9.52 15.32
N ASP A 113 12.80 9.67 16.61
CA ASP A 113 12.11 10.62 17.48
C ASP A 113 13.10 11.64 18.09
N PRO A 114 13.48 12.69 17.33
CA PRO A 114 14.51 13.63 17.78
C PRO A 114 14.13 14.45 19.02
N LYS A 115 12.83 14.51 19.36
CA LYS A 115 12.32 15.25 20.53
C LYS A 115 11.85 14.36 21.68
N GLY A 116 11.86 13.04 21.49
CA GLY A 116 11.32 12.08 22.44
C GLY A 116 9.81 12.22 22.68
N GLU A 117 9.07 12.89 21.79
CA GLU A 117 7.63 13.14 21.96
C GLU A 117 6.79 11.91 21.65
N ILE A 118 7.23 11.06 20.72
CA ILE A 118 6.48 9.87 20.31
C ILE A 118 6.59 8.83 21.40
N VAL A 119 7.80 8.51 21.86
CA VAL A 119 7.97 7.51 22.92
C VAL A 119 7.28 7.93 24.22
N ARG A 120 7.34 9.23 24.56
CA ARG A 120 6.66 9.77 25.75
C ARG A 120 5.14 9.61 25.67
N ASP A 121 4.55 9.88 24.52
CA ASP A 121 3.09 9.91 24.38
C ASP A 121 2.47 8.53 24.17
N ILE A 122 3.16 7.62 23.46
CA ILE A 122 2.58 6.33 23.06
C ILE A 122 3.40 5.10 23.50
N GLY A 123 4.57 5.27 24.11
CA GLY A 123 5.41 4.15 24.55
C GLY A 123 4.68 3.20 25.51
N GLY A 124 4.06 3.74 26.55
CA GLY A 124 3.28 2.94 27.49
C GLY A 124 2.03 2.28 26.86
N LEU A 125 1.48 2.84 25.78
CA LEU A 125 0.41 2.19 25.03
C LEU A 125 0.94 0.97 24.27
N LEU A 126 2.11 1.10 23.64
CA LEU A 126 2.76 0.01 22.91
C LEU A 126 3.09 -1.14 23.85
N GLU A 127 3.68 -0.86 25.02
CA GLU A 127 3.96 -1.87 26.05
C GLU A 127 2.69 -2.62 26.48
N LYS A 128 1.60 -1.89 26.75
CA LYS A 128 0.29 -2.49 27.09
C LYS A 128 -0.28 -3.36 25.97
N LYS A 129 0.09 -3.09 24.72
CA LYS A 129 -0.29 -3.89 23.55
C LYS A 129 0.68 -5.05 23.29
N GLY A 130 1.64 -5.29 24.19
CA GLY A 130 2.58 -6.41 24.13
C GLY A 130 3.82 -6.14 23.29
N TYR A 131 4.10 -4.87 22.95
CA TYR A 131 5.33 -4.53 22.25
C TYR A 131 6.50 -4.45 23.21
N GLU A 132 7.65 -4.93 22.75
CA GLU A 132 8.93 -4.63 23.39
C GLU A 132 9.41 -3.25 22.91
N VAL A 133 9.31 -2.24 23.79
CA VAL A 133 9.71 -0.87 23.47
C VAL A 133 11.17 -0.66 23.89
N ARG A 134 12.06 -0.55 22.91
CA ARG A 134 13.47 -0.20 23.13
C ARG A 134 13.76 1.21 22.62
N VAL A 135 14.52 1.96 23.41
CA VAL A 135 14.92 3.34 23.11
C VAL A 135 16.44 3.41 22.98
N LEU A 136 16.92 3.84 21.82
CA LEU A 136 18.32 4.19 21.60
C LEU A 136 18.48 5.71 21.65
N ASP A 137 18.80 6.23 22.84
CA ASP A 137 19.21 7.62 23.03
C ASP A 137 20.73 7.73 22.86
N LEU A 138 21.17 8.53 21.89
CA LEU A 138 22.58 8.78 21.59
C LEU A 138 23.15 9.98 22.35
N ILE A 139 22.30 10.80 22.97
CA ILE A 139 22.69 11.94 23.81
C ILE A 139 22.84 11.48 25.25
N ASN A 140 21.81 10.82 25.79
CA ASN A 140 21.80 10.29 27.15
C ASN A 140 21.96 8.77 27.16
N MET A 141 23.14 8.28 26.81
CA MET A 141 23.41 6.84 26.70
C MET A 141 23.09 6.07 28.00
N HIS A 142 23.22 6.68 29.17
CA HIS A 142 22.88 6.07 30.46
C HIS A 142 21.39 5.75 30.64
N ARG A 143 20.49 6.36 29.86
CA ARG A 143 19.04 6.10 29.84
C ARG A 143 18.62 5.25 28.64
N SER A 144 19.58 4.92 27.78
CA SER A 144 19.39 4.21 26.53
C SER A 144 19.48 2.70 26.76
N HIS A 145 18.87 1.92 25.88
CA HIS A 145 19.00 0.47 25.89
C HIS A 145 20.38 -0.01 25.43
N CYS A 146 21.27 0.92 25.06
CA CYS A 146 22.60 0.70 24.49
C CYS A 146 22.56 -0.17 23.21
N TYR A 147 23.48 0.08 22.30
CA TYR A 147 23.52 -0.68 21.06
C TYR A 147 24.97 -0.89 20.65
N ASN A 148 25.36 -2.16 20.49
CA ASN A 148 26.66 -2.54 19.99
C ASN A 148 26.51 -3.16 18.59
N PRO A 149 26.85 -2.44 17.50
CA PRO A 149 26.76 -2.98 16.15
C PRO A 149 27.74 -4.12 15.89
N PHE A 150 28.86 -4.21 16.63
CA PHE A 150 29.90 -5.23 16.40
C PHE A 150 29.41 -6.65 16.69
N VAL A 151 28.40 -6.81 17.56
CA VAL A 151 27.78 -8.12 17.85
C VAL A 151 27.11 -8.74 16.62
N TYR A 152 26.73 -7.91 15.64
CA TYR A 152 26.06 -8.37 14.42
C TYR A 152 27.02 -8.64 13.26
N LEU A 153 28.32 -8.43 13.44
CA LEU A 153 29.31 -8.79 12.43
C LEU A 153 29.36 -10.31 12.28
N ARG A 154 29.00 -10.79 11.10
CA ARG A 154 29.11 -12.20 10.72
C ARG A 154 30.20 -12.34 9.68
N LYS A 155 31.06 -13.35 9.83
CA LYS A 155 31.97 -13.76 8.76
C LYS A 155 31.10 -14.23 7.58
N ARG A 156 31.34 -13.65 6.40
CA ARG A 156 30.74 -14.13 5.15
C ARG A 156 31.37 -15.45 4.75
#